data_AF-A0A370I0X2-F1
#
_entry.id   AF-A0A370I0X2-F1
#
_cell.length_a   1.000
_cell.length_b   1.000
_cell.length_c   1.000
_cell.angle_alpha   90.00
_cell.angle_beta   90.00
_cell.angle_gamma   90.00
#
_symmetry.space_group_name_H-M   'P 1'
#
loop_
_entity.id
_entity.type
_entity.pdbx_description
1 polymer ?
#
loop_
_entity_poly.entity_id
_entity_poly.type
_entity_poly.pdbx_seq_one_letter_code
_entity_poly.pdbx_strand_id
1 'polypeptide(L)'
;MRDCDRAVVEFELATVVCDPITPHASWASAGSDSVFVPTEAAAERLNSFGVDRNRLHVIGMPVRRAFADAAGADRTAVRRRLGIGAYPAVVVVGGGLGAGHLLRTVDAVGRASAGAHILVLTGTNRRAYRELTRRADPNVRIEKFRDDISDIYAAADLVISKAGPSTIFEIAAVGRPLLLTYEVGRQEAGNIALALELDIASARVDFEKLAERMESALAGRARPRVADSSPAALIARWISVSAPSK
;
A
#
# COMPACT_ATOMS: atom_id res chain seq x y z
N MET A 1 -22.05 32.77 -38.32
CA MET A 1 -21.64 31.95 -37.16
C MET A 1 -20.12 31.92 -37.21
N ARG A 2 -19.43 32.55 -36.24
CA ARG A 2 -17.98 32.74 -36.34
C ARG A 2 -17.29 31.38 -36.24
N ASP A 3 -16.46 31.07 -37.23
CA ASP A 3 -15.43 30.05 -37.13
C ASP A 3 -14.57 30.41 -35.92
N CYS A 4 -14.74 29.65 -34.83
CA CYS A 4 -13.75 29.65 -33.77
C CYS A 4 -12.58 28.82 -34.29
N ASP A 5 -11.51 29.48 -34.73
CA ASP A 5 -10.19 28.88 -34.93
C ASP A 5 -9.82 28.15 -33.63
N ARG A 6 -10.07 26.85 -33.57
CA ARG A 6 -9.58 26.01 -32.48
C ARG A 6 -8.09 25.85 -32.73
N ALA A 7 -7.28 26.54 -31.94
CA ALA A 7 -5.85 26.27 -31.88
C ALA A 7 -5.63 24.77 -31.61
N VAL A 8 -4.99 24.10 -32.56
CA VAL A 8 -4.54 22.71 -32.38
C VAL A 8 -3.32 22.77 -31.48
N VAL A 9 -3.42 22.17 -30.29
CA VAL A 9 -2.30 22.03 -29.36
C VAL A 9 -1.81 20.59 -29.48
N GLU A 10 -0.57 20.42 -29.95
CA GLU A 10 0.12 19.14 -29.91
C GLU A 10 0.78 18.98 -28.52
N PHE A 11 0.55 17.84 -27.88
CA PHE A 11 1.16 17.49 -26.60
C PHE A 11 1.37 15.98 -26.54
N GLU A 12 2.40 15.55 -25.81
CA GLU A 12 2.60 14.14 -25.47
C GLU A 12 1.73 13.77 -24.27
N LEU A 13 1.00 12.66 -24.38
CA LEU A 13 0.16 12.12 -23.32
C LEU A 13 0.77 10.86 -22.73
N ALA A 14 1.21 10.94 -21.48
CA ALA A 14 1.62 9.79 -20.69
C ALA A 14 0.51 9.32 -19.74
N THR A 15 0.28 8.01 -19.69
CA THR A 15 -0.56 7.36 -18.68
C THR A 15 0.29 6.59 -17.69
N VAL A 16 0.05 6.77 -16.38
CA VAL A 16 0.70 6.02 -15.32
C VAL A 16 -0.33 5.13 -14.63
N VAL A 17 -0.16 3.81 -14.79
CA VAL A 17 -1.11 2.80 -14.33
C VAL A 17 -0.80 2.42 -12.88
N CYS A 18 -1.80 2.51 -12.01
CA CYS A 18 -1.65 2.22 -10.57
C CYS A 18 -2.21 0.86 -10.14
N ASP A 19 -2.69 0.05 -11.10
CA ASP A 19 -3.21 -1.30 -10.86
C ASP A 19 -2.14 -2.33 -11.23
N PRO A 20 -1.57 -3.08 -10.26
CA PRO A 20 -0.32 -3.80 -10.48
C PRO A 20 -0.44 -5.21 -11.04
N ILE A 21 -1.62 -5.82 -11.09
CA ILE A 21 -1.82 -7.14 -11.72
C ILE A 21 -3.05 -7.13 -12.63
N THR A 22 -4.13 -6.50 -12.19
CA THR A 22 -5.42 -6.58 -12.87
C THR A 22 -5.90 -5.22 -13.40
N PRO A 23 -5.08 -4.42 -14.10
CA PRO A 23 -5.56 -3.15 -14.65
C PRO A 23 -6.83 -3.35 -15.48
N HIS A 24 -7.80 -2.49 -15.23
CA HIS A 24 -9.03 -2.46 -15.99
C HIS A 24 -8.77 -1.96 -17.42
N ALA A 25 -9.60 -2.38 -18.40
CA ALA A 25 -9.45 -1.98 -19.80
C ALA A 25 -9.54 -0.45 -20.03
N SER A 26 -10.10 0.30 -19.08
CA SER A 26 -10.10 1.77 -19.10
C SER A 26 -8.70 2.39 -19.03
N TRP A 27 -7.69 1.63 -18.58
CA TRP A 27 -6.29 2.06 -18.64
C TRP A 27 -5.69 1.95 -20.05
N ALA A 28 -6.29 1.18 -20.96
CA ALA A 28 -5.88 1.06 -22.35
C ALA A 28 -6.34 2.29 -23.17
N SER A 29 -5.91 3.48 -22.75
CA SER A 29 -6.27 4.74 -23.38
C SER A 29 -5.59 4.85 -24.75
N ALA A 30 -6.39 4.80 -25.82
CA ALA A 30 -5.90 4.84 -27.20
C ALA A 30 -5.02 6.08 -27.50
N GLY A 31 -5.25 7.18 -26.80
CA GLY A 31 -4.56 8.46 -27.03
C GLY A 31 -3.23 8.64 -26.29
N SER A 32 -2.74 7.69 -25.48
CA SER A 32 -1.53 7.90 -24.66
C SER A 32 -0.24 7.51 -25.37
N ASP A 33 0.58 8.44 -25.84
CA ASP A 33 1.87 8.17 -26.50
C ASP A 33 2.78 7.22 -25.69
N SER A 34 2.70 7.28 -24.36
CA SER A 34 3.40 6.34 -23.47
C SER A 34 2.52 5.87 -22.32
N VAL A 35 2.67 4.59 -21.94
CA VAL A 35 1.93 3.94 -20.86
C VAL A 35 2.92 3.29 -19.90
N PHE A 36 3.06 3.86 -18.71
CA PHE A 36 3.92 3.36 -17.65
C PHE A 36 3.15 2.41 -16.75
N VAL A 37 3.69 1.21 -16.55
CA VAL A 37 3.05 0.15 -15.79
C VAL A 37 3.97 -0.38 -14.68
N PRO A 38 3.41 -0.88 -13.57
CA PRO A 38 4.20 -1.26 -12.41
C PRO A 38 4.82 -2.66 -12.51
N THR A 39 4.29 -3.54 -13.37
CA THR A 39 4.70 -4.94 -13.49
C THR A 39 4.59 -5.41 -14.95
N GLU A 40 5.29 -6.48 -15.30
CA GLU A 40 5.13 -7.14 -16.59
C GLU A 40 3.70 -7.70 -16.75
N ALA A 41 3.10 -8.26 -15.70
CA ALA A 41 1.71 -8.73 -15.70
C ALA A 41 0.70 -7.63 -16.12
N ALA A 42 0.90 -6.40 -15.63
CA ALA A 42 0.09 -5.26 -16.03
C ALA A 42 0.33 -4.89 -17.51
N ALA A 43 1.58 -4.96 -17.99
CA ALA A 43 1.92 -4.73 -19.40
C ALA A 43 1.23 -5.75 -20.32
N GLU A 44 1.37 -7.04 -20.02
CA GLU A 44 0.74 -8.14 -20.78
C GLU A 44 -0.78 -7.97 -20.84
N ARG A 45 -1.40 -7.62 -19.71
CA ARG A 45 -2.84 -7.40 -19.66
C ARG A 45 -3.29 -6.23 -20.51
N LEU A 46 -2.60 -5.09 -20.46
CA LEU A 46 -2.94 -3.93 -21.30
C LEU A 46 -2.67 -4.19 -22.78
N ASN A 47 -1.62 -4.95 -23.09
CA ASN A 47 -1.37 -5.40 -24.45
C ASN A 47 -2.51 -6.29 -24.98
N SER A 48 -3.07 -7.16 -24.13
CA SER A 48 -4.26 -7.95 -24.48
C SER A 48 -5.52 -7.11 -24.73
N PHE A 49 -5.56 -5.86 -24.26
CA PHE A 49 -6.60 -4.88 -24.57
C PHE A 49 -6.26 -3.99 -25.79
N GLY A 50 -5.15 -4.24 -26.47
CA GLY A 50 -4.77 -3.55 -27.71
C GLY A 50 -3.79 -2.39 -27.55
N VAL A 51 -3.19 -2.19 -26.36
CA VAL A 51 -2.09 -1.22 -26.20
C VAL A 51 -0.83 -1.78 -26.87
N ASP A 52 -0.22 -1.01 -27.79
CA ASP A 52 1.05 -1.39 -28.42
C ASP A 52 2.13 -1.65 -27.36
N ARG A 53 2.83 -2.79 -27.46
CA ARG A 53 3.90 -3.16 -26.54
C ARG A 53 5.03 -2.13 -26.50
N ASN A 54 5.30 -1.45 -27.64
CA ASN A 54 6.34 -0.43 -27.72
C ASN A 54 6.01 0.84 -26.92
N ARG A 55 4.73 1.07 -26.60
CA ARG A 55 4.26 2.17 -25.74
C ARG A 55 4.21 1.77 -24.27
N LEU A 56 4.41 0.49 -23.93
CA LEU A 56 4.31 -0.03 -22.58
C LEU A 56 5.69 -0.06 -21.90
N HIS A 57 5.88 0.78 -20.90
CA HIS A 57 7.11 0.90 -20.13
C HIS A 57 6.93 0.34 -18.72
N VAL A 58 7.60 -0.77 -18.41
CA VAL A 58 7.55 -1.37 -17.08
C VAL A 58 8.56 -0.68 -16.18
N ILE A 59 8.09 0.09 -15.19
CA ILE A 59 8.94 0.96 -14.37
C ILE A 59 8.86 0.68 -12.86
N GLY A 60 8.00 -0.25 -12.45
CA GLY A 60 7.69 -0.47 -11.03
C GLY A 60 6.56 0.46 -10.56
N MET A 61 6.02 0.20 -9.37
CA MET A 61 5.03 1.11 -8.80
C MET A 61 5.67 2.46 -8.45
N PRO A 62 5.15 3.59 -8.96
CA PRO A 62 5.62 4.89 -8.52
C PRO A 62 5.29 5.10 -7.05
N VAL A 63 6.32 5.40 -6.27
CA VAL A 63 6.23 5.69 -4.84
C VAL A 63 6.81 7.08 -4.59
N ARG A 64 6.20 7.85 -3.68
CA ARG A 64 6.73 9.17 -3.31
C ARG A 64 8.14 9.04 -2.75
N ARG A 65 9.04 9.95 -3.15
CA ARG A 65 10.45 9.96 -2.71
C ARG A 65 10.62 9.90 -1.19
N ALA A 66 9.71 10.51 -0.43
CA ALA A 66 9.70 10.51 1.03
C ALA A 66 9.72 9.10 1.66
N PHE A 67 9.16 8.07 1.00
CA PHE A 67 9.23 6.70 1.54
C PHE A 67 10.62 6.08 1.40
N ALA A 68 11.31 6.35 0.29
CA ALA A 68 12.69 5.91 0.11
C ALA A 68 13.62 6.62 1.11
N ASP A 69 13.41 7.91 1.34
CA ASP A 69 14.19 8.66 2.33
C ASP A 69 13.91 8.17 3.77
N ALA A 70 12.65 7.81 4.06
CA ALA A 70 12.25 7.28 5.37
C ALA A 70 12.85 5.90 5.69
N ALA A 71 13.22 5.10 4.67
CA ALA A 71 13.90 3.81 4.87
C ALA A 71 15.26 3.96 5.58
N GLY A 72 15.98 5.05 5.31
CA GLY A 72 17.29 5.36 5.90
C GLY A 72 17.24 6.25 7.15
N ALA A 73 16.05 6.62 7.63
CA ALA A 73 15.91 7.55 8.74
C ALA A 73 16.27 6.91 10.09
N ASP A 74 16.79 7.71 11.03
CA ASP A 74 16.95 7.30 12.42
C ASP A 74 15.57 7.08 13.06
N ARG A 75 15.19 5.80 13.15
CA ARG A 75 13.92 5.36 13.71
C ARG A 75 13.68 5.87 15.13
N THR A 76 14.71 5.99 15.96
CA THR A 76 14.56 6.47 17.35
C THR A 76 14.19 7.94 17.36
N ALA A 77 14.85 8.75 16.51
CA ALA A 77 14.53 10.16 16.35
C ALA A 77 13.11 10.36 15.78
N VAL A 78 12.73 9.57 14.77
CA VAL A 78 11.38 9.62 14.17
C VAL A 78 10.31 9.27 15.20
N ARG A 79 10.50 8.19 15.98
CA ARG A 79 9.57 7.80 17.06
C ARG A 79 9.40 8.90 18.10
N ARG A 80 10.50 9.54 18.52
CA ARG A 80 10.46 10.64 19.47
C ARG A 80 9.63 11.82 18.93
N ARG A 81 9.83 12.19 17.67
CA ARG A 81 9.05 13.25 17.00
C ARG A 81 7.56 12.92 16.92
N LEU A 82 7.22 11.65 16.68
CA LEU A 82 5.83 11.17 16.58
C LEU A 82 5.17 10.86 17.92
N GLY A 83 5.89 11.03 19.04
CA GLY A 83 5.41 10.68 20.38
C GLY A 83 5.16 9.18 20.56
N ILE A 84 5.90 8.34 19.85
CA ILE A 84 5.84 6.88 19.97
C ILE A 84 6.86 6.45 21.04
N GLY A 85 6.38 5.74 22.06
CA GLY A 85 7.18 5.27 23.19
C GLY A 85 8.10 4.09 22.85
N ALA A 86 8.57 3.42 23.90
CA ALA A 86 9.50 2.28 23.77
C ALA A 86 8.80 0.98 23.34
N TYR A 87 7.48 0.87 23.50
CA TYR A 87 6.74 -0.32 23.10
C TYR A 87 6.68 -0.46 21.58
N PRO A 88 6.54 -1.69 21.07
CA PRO A 88 6.33 -1.92 19.65
C PRO A 88 5.18 -1.11 19.08
N ALA A 89 5.37 -0.52 17.90
CA ALA A 89 4.39 0.31 17.22
C ALA A 89 3.72 -0.47 16.08
N VAL A 90 2.41 -0.69 16.19
CA VAL A 90 1.58 -1.31 15.15
C VAL A 90 0.76 -0.23 14.46
N VAL A 91 0.97 -0.07 13.15
CA VAL A 91 0.22 0.90 12.36
C VAL A 91 -0.88 0.18 11.57
N VAL A 92 -2.13 0.55 11.80
CA VAL A 92 -3.29 0.02 11.07
C VAL A 92 -3.77 1.06 10.07
N VAL A 93 -3.83 0.72 8.79
CA VAL A 93 -4.23 1.64 7.72
C VAL A 93 -5.45 1.13 6.97
N GLY A 94 -6.55 1.87 7.00
CA GLY A 94 -7.77 1.50 6.28
C GLY A 94 -7.96 2.15 4.91
N GLY A 95 -7.25 3.24 4.61
CA GLY A 95 -7.47 4.02 3.39
C GLY A 95 -8.84 4.73 3.36
N GLY A 96 -9.24 5.21 2.17
CA GLY A 96 -10.46 6.02 2.00
C GLY A 96 -11.77 5.24 1.91
N LEU A 97 -11.73 3.95 1.59
CA LEU A 97 -12.90 3.09 1.36
C LEU A 97 -12.90 1.88 2.32
N GLY A 98 -14.08 1.32 2.60
CA GLY A 98 -14.19 0.07 3.37
C GLY A 98 -14.24 0.21 4.90
N ALA A 99 -15.00 1.19 5.43
CA ALA A 99 -15.11 1.45 6.86
C ALA A 99 -15.37 0.19 7.73
N GLY A 100 -16.26 -0.70 7.28
CA GLY A 100 -16.61 -1.91 8.04
C GLY A 100 -15.44 -2.88 8.25
N HIS A 101 -14.56 -3.02 7.26
CA HIS A 101 -13.40 -3.89 7.40
C HIS A 101 -12.34 -3.26 8.33
N LEU A 102 -12.09 -1.95 8.23
CA LEU A 102 -11.19 -1.26 9.16
C LEU A 102 -11.64 -1.41 10.62
N LEU A 103 -12.95 -1.26 10.88
CA LEU A 103 -13.49 -1.45 12.24
C LEU A 103 -13.20 -2.87 12.75
N ARG A 104 -13.42 -3.90 11.92
CA ARG A 104 -13.10 -5.29 12.27
C ARG A 104 -11.60 -5.50 12.50
N THR A 105 -10.73 -4.88 11.70
CA THR A 105 -9.28 -4.91 11.92
C THR A 105 -8.93 -4.34 13.29
N VAL A 106 -9.46 -3.18 13.65
CA VAL A 106 -9.17 -2.55 14.94
C VAL A 106 -9.75 -3.36 16.10
N ASP A 107 -10.97 -3.88 15.97
CA ASP A 107 -11.60 -4.72 16.99
C ASP A 107 -10.80 -6.02 17.24
N ALA A 108 -10.17 -6.58 16.21
CA ALA A 108 -9.31 -7.77 16.34
C ALA A 108 -7.94 -7.43 16.95
N VAL A 109 -7.35 -6.29 16.58
CA VAL A 109 -6.02 -5.86 17.04
C VAL A 109 -6.06 -5.31 18.48
N GLY A 110 -7.10 -4.54 18.83
CA GLY A 110 -7.26 -3.96 20.17
C GLY A 110 -7.32 -5.02 21.28
N ARG A 111 -7.87 -6.20 20.98
CA ARG A 111 -7.91 -7.35 21.91
C ARG A 111 -6.52 -7.90 22.26
N ALA A 112 -5.53 -7.67 21.41
CA ALA A 112 -4.14 -8.12 21.58
C ALA A 112 -3.18 -6.97 21.91
N SER A 113 -3.72 -5.81 22.34
CA SER A 113 -2.95 -4.58 22.56
C SER A 113 -2.02 -4.58 23.77
N ALA A 114 -1.99 -5.64 24.58
CA ALA A 114 -1.17 -5.72 25.78
C ALA A 114 0.32 -5.65 25.41
N GLY A 115 0.90 -4.44 25.50
CA GLY A 115 2.32 -4.20 25.26
C GLY A 115 2.68 -3.66 23.87
N ALA A 116 1.72 -3.15 23.08
CA ALA A 116 2.00 -2.46 21.82
C ALA A 116 1.25 -1.12 21.70
N HIS A 117 1.87 -0.14 21.06
CA HIS A 117 1.22 1.10 20.65
C HIS A 117 0.50 0.89 19.32
N ILE A 118 -0.82 0.94 19.32
CA ILE A 118 -1.60 0.81 18.08
C ILE A 118 -1.94 2.21 17.57
N LEU A 119 -1.50 2.53 16.35
CA LEU A 119 -1.85 3.76 15.64
C LEU A 119 -2.75 3.41 14.45
N VAL A 120 -3.99 3.89 14.46
CA VAL A 120 -4.96 3.68 13.39
C VAL A 120 -5.07 4.93 12.52
N LEU A 121 -4.73 4.79 11.25
CA LEU A 121 -4.90 5.83 10.23
C LEU A 121 -6.17 5.57 9.42
N THR A 122 -7.15 6.45 9.62
CA THR A 122 -8.45 6.38 8.93
C THR A 122 -8.47 7.13 7.60
N GLY A 123 -7.41 7.87 7.28
CA GLY A 123 -7.30 8.64 6.04
C GLY A 123 -8.46 9.64 5.90
N THR A 124 -9.11 9.62 4.73
CA THR A 124 -10.28 10.46 4.43
C THR A 124 -11.61 9.84 4.90
N ASN A 125 -11.60 8.66 5.51
CA ASN A 125 -12.80 7.95 5.95
C ASN A 125 -13.37 8.53 7.26
N ARG A 126 -14.11 9.64 7.13
CA ARG A 126 -14.73 10.36 8.26
C ARG A 126 -15.73 9.51 9.05
N ARG A 127 -16.33 8.48 8.44
CA ARG A 127 -17.24 7.57 9.13
C ARG A 127 -16.47 6.67 10.09
N ALA A 128 -15.42 6.00 9.60
CA ALA A 128 -14.58 5.13 10.43
C ALA A 128 -13.92 5.91 11.57
N TYR A 129 -13.40 7.12 11.30
CA TYR A 129 -12.85 7.99 12.35
C TYR A 129 -13.84 8.25 13.50
N ARG A 130 -15.08 8.66 13.16
CA ARG A 130 -16.12 8.91 14.16
C ARG A 130 -16.51 7.66 14.92
N GLU A 131 -16.65 6.53 14.25
CA GLU A 131 -17.03 5.27 14.87
C GLU A 131 -15.96 4.73 15.81
N LEU A 132 -14.69 4.73 15.39
CA LEU A 132 -13.56 4.28 16.21
C LEU A 132 -13.32 5.19 17.42
N THR A 133 -13.36 6.52 17.22
CA THR A 133 -13.09 7.48 18.32
C THR A 133 -14.12 7.35 19.44
N ARG A 134 -15.38 7.01 19.11
CA ARG A 134 -16.44 6.77 20.11
C ARG A 134 -16.21 5.54 20.97
N ARG A 135 -15.43 4.57 20.51
CA ARG A 135 -15.15 3.31 21.22
C ARG A 135 -14.01 3.44 22.23
N ALA A 136 -13.26 4.56 22.20
CA ALA A 136 -12.21 4.96 23.13
C ALA A 136 -11.46 3.80 23.80
N ASP A 137 -10.40 3.31 23.14
CA ASP A 137 -9.45 2.37 23.72
C ASP A 137 -8.15 3.14 24.05
N PRO A 138 -7.70 3.17 25.32
CA PRO A 138 -6.51 3.90 25.72
C PRO A 138 -5.22 3.42 25.05
N ASN A 139 -5.19 2.19 24.54
CA ASN A 139 -4.05 1.61 23.84
C ASN A 139 -4.06 1.88 22.32
N VAL A 140 -5.12 2.51 21.81
CA VAL A 140 -5.33 2.76 20.38
C VAL A 140 -5.42 4.25 20.10
N ARG A 141 -4.39 4.79 19.45
CA ARG A 141 -4.38 6.17 18.95
C ARG A 141 -5.04 6.20 17.57
N ILE A 142 -6.12 6.97 17.41
CA ILE A 142 -6.88 7.06 16.15
C ILE A 142 -6.63 8.42 15.51
N GLU A 143 -6.14 8.41 14.29
CA GLU A 143 -5.84 9.61 13.51
C GLU A 143 -6.56 9.59 12.16
N LYS A 144 -6.71 10.78 11.57
CA LYS A 144 -7.24 10.98 10.22
C LYS A 144 -6.11 10.81 9.20
N PHE A 145 -6.23 11.48 8.06
CA PHE A 145 -5.15 11.64 7.11
C PHE A 145 -3.94 12.35 7.75
N ARG A 146 -2.74 11.89 7.36
CA ARG A 146 -1.44 12.37 7.84
C ARG A 146 -0.51 12.50 6.65
N ASP A 147 0.08 13.67 6.46
CA ASP A 147 1.04 13.94 5.39
C ASP A 147 2.37 13.20 5.61
N ASP A 148 2.76 13.01 6.87
CA ASP A 148 3.99 12.35 7.32
C ASP A 148 3.85 10.82 7.44
N ILE A 149 3.01 10.19 6.62
CA ILE A 149 2.78 8.74 6.67
C ILE A 149 4.05 7.91 6.41
N SER A 150 5.01 8.43 5.65
CA SER A 150 6.31 7.80 5.44
C SER A 150 7.10 7.65 6.75
N ASP A 151 7.07 8.68 7.60
CA ASP A 151 7.69 8.66 8.92
C ASP A 151 6.97 7.70 9.86
N ILE A 152 5.63 7.70 9.79
CA ILE A 152 4.79 6.77 10.56
C ILE A 152 5.14 5.32 10.21
N TYR A 153 5.30 4.99 8.92
CA TYR A 153 5.76 3.67 8.50
C TYR A 153 7.17 3.39 8.99
N ALA A 154 8.13 4.32 8.87
CA ALA A 154 9.48 4.11 9.35
C ALA A 154 9.55 3.84 10.87
N ALA A 155 8.67 4.47 11.64
CA ALA A 155 8.54 4.23 13.07
C ALA A 155 7.91 2.87 13.43
N ALA A 156 7.10 2.28 12.54
CA ALA A 156 6.33 1.06 12.79
C ALA A 156 7.22 -0.18 12.93
N ASP A 157 6.87 -1.09 13.85
CA ASP A 157 7.37 -2.48 13.88
C ASP A 157 6.56 -3.38 12.95
N LEU A 158 5.29 -3.05 12.76
CA LEU A 158 4.36 -3.80 11.93
C LEU A 158 3.34 -2.85 11.31
N VAL A 159 3.01 -3.06 10.05
CA VAL A 159 1.88 -2.42 9.39
C VAL A 159 0.82 -3.46 9.07
N ILE A 160 -0.43 -3.13 9.36
CA ILE A 160 -1.61 -3.94 9.03
C ILE A 160 -2.48 -3.10 8.10
N SER A 161 -2.80 -3.62 6.92
CA SER A 161 -3.62 -2.87 5.97
C SER A 161 -4.46 -3.75 5.06
N LYS A 162 -5.33 -3.11 4.28
CA LYS A 162 -5.90 -3.71 3.09
C LYS A 162 -4.86 -3.78 1.97
N ALA A 163 -5.15 -4.54 0.93
CA ALA A 163 -4.29 -4.72 -0.25
C ALA A 163 -4.40 -3.54 -1.24
N GLY A 164 -4.33 -2.31 -0.72
CA GLY A 164 -4.27 -1.12 -1.57
C GLY A 164 -2.96 -1.10 -2.35
N PRO A 165 -2.97 -0.87 -3.66
CA PRO A 165 -1.78 -1.00 -4.49
C PRO A 165 -0.67 -0.07 -4.00
N SER A 166 -0.92 1.25 -3.90
CA SER A 166 0.08 2.20 -3.40
C SER A 166 0.61 1.83 -2.02
N THR A 167 -0.26 1.46 -1.07
CA THR A 167 0.13 1.13 0.30
C THR A 167 1.10 -0.05 0.37
N ILE A 168 0.88 -1.10 -0.42
CA ILE A 168 1.80 -2.26 -0.48
C ILE A 168 3.21 -1.80 -0.86
N PHE A 169 3.32 -1.01 -1.93
CA PHE A 169 4.61 -0.57 -2.45
C PHE A 169 5.26 0.54 -1.61
N GLU A 170 4.47 1.44 -1.00
CA GLU A 170 4.94 2.43 -0.04
C GLU A 170 5.58 1.77 1.19
N ILE A 171 4.95 0.73 1.74
CA ILE A 171 5.45 -0.01 2.91
C ILE A 171 6.69 -0.84 2.54
N ALA A 172 6.68 -1.46 1.35
CA ALA A 172 7.84 -2.16 0.82
C ALA A 172 9.04 -1.21 0.68
N ALA A 173 8.84 0.00 0.15
CA ALA A 173 9.90 1.00 0.00
C ALA A 173 10.54 1.42 1.33
N VAL A 174 9.77 1.43 2.43
CA VAL A 174 10.28 1.71 3.79
C VAL A 174 10.89 0.46 4.45
N GLY A 175 10.63 -0.74 3.92
CA GLY A 175 11.15 -2.01 4.41
C GLY A 175 10.46 -2.52 5.68
N ARG A 176 9.16 -2.27 5.85
CA ARG A 176 8.43 -2.63 7.09
C ARG A 176 7.60 -3.90 6.92
N PRO A 177 7.49 -4.73 7.97
CA PRO A 177 6.58 -5.88 7.96
C PRO A 177 5.13 -5.50 7.65
N LEU A 178 4.48 -6.25 6.76
CA LEU A 178 3.11 -6.02 6.32
C LEU A 178 2.24 -7.27 6.49
N LEU A 179 1.13 -7.12 7.20
CA LEU A 179 0.00 -8.07 7.18
C LEU A 179 -1.15 -7.50 6.37
N LEU A 180 -1.68 -8.31 5.45
CA LEU A 180 -2.81 -7.93 4.62
C LEU A 180 -4.08 -8.62 5.11
N THR A 181 -5.14 -7.85 5.32
CA THR A 181 -6.41 -8.40 5.84
C THR A 181 -7.46 -8.63 4.76
N TYR A 182 -7.59 -7.72 3.80
CA TYR A 182 -8.62 -7.79 2.76
C TYR A 182 -8.22 -6.98 1.52
N GLU A 183 -8.88 -7.23 0.40
CA GLU A 183 -8.82 -6.44 -0.83
C GLU A 183 -10.21 -5.87 -1.12
N VAL A 184 -10.29 -4.71 -1.76
CA VAL A 184 -11.54 -4.00 -2.03
C VAL A 184 -11.86 -4.01 -3.52
N GLY A 185 -13.00 -4.61 -3.86
CA GLY A 185 -13.52 -4.61 -5.22
C GLY A 185 -12.62 -5.38 -6.21
N ARG A 186 -12.88 -5.20 -7.50
CA ARG A 186 -12.12 -5.88 -8.56
C ARG A 186 -10.77 -5.24 -8.85
N GLN A 187 -10.62 -3.95 -8.55
CA GLN A 187 -9.38 -3.20 -8.81
C GLN A 187 -8.22 -3.69 -7.94
N GLU A 188 -8.50 -4.10 -6.70
CA GLU A 188 -7.48 -4.65 -5.80
C GLU A 188 -7.33 -6.17 -5.91
N ALA A 189 -8.11 -6.82 -6.78
CA ALA A 189 -8.11 -8.27 -6.92
C ALA A 189 -6.73 -8.76 -7.39
N GLY A 190 -6.13 -9.63 -6.58
CA GLY A 190 -4.81 -10.20 -6.85
C GLY A 190 -3.66 -9.43 -6.21
N ASN A 191 -3.90 -8.25 -5.61
CA ASN A 191 -2.86 -7.49 -4.93
C ASN A 191 -2.30 -8.23 -3.70
N ILE A 192 -3.12 -9.06 -3.04
CA ILE A 192 -2.63 -9.92 -1.95
C ILE A 192 -1.67 -10.98 -2.49
N ALA A 193 -2.05 -11.66 -3.58
CA ALA A 193 -1.20 -12.68 -4.20
C ALA A 193 0.13 -12.06 -4.65
N LEU A 194 0.08 -10.91 -5.32
CA LEU A 194 1.25 -10.10 -5.69
C LEU A 194 2.17 -9.83 -4.49
N ALA A 195 1.60 -9.31 -3.40
CA ALA A 195 2.38 -8.92 -2.24
C ALA A 195 3.05 -10.12 -1.55
N LEU A 196 2.43 -11.29 -1.59
CA LEU A 196 3.00 -12.53 -1.07
C LEU A 196 4.11 -13.07 -2.00
N GLU A 197 3.88 -13.07 -3.31
CA GLU A 197 4.87 -13.49 -4.31
C GLU A 197 6.14 -12.64 -4.28
N LEU A 198 5.98 -11.33 -4.08
CA LEU A 198 7.08 -10.39 -3.91
C LEU A 198 7.73 -10.43 -2.52
N ASP A 199 7.26 -11.31 -1.63
CA ASP A 199 7.65 -11.36 -0.21
C ASP A 199 7.52 -10.01 0.51
N ILE A 200 6.61 -9.12 0.08
CA ILE A 200 6.32 -7.83 0.73
C ILE A 200 5.46 -8.05 1.96
N ALA A 201 4.36 -8.79 1.78
CA ALA A 201 3.51 -9.21 2.87
C ALA A 201 3.92 -10.61 3.32
N SER A 202 3.87 -10.87 4.62
CA SER A 202 4.18 -12.20 5.16
C SER A 202 2.97 -13.14 5.15
N ALA A 203 1.75 -12.59 5.18
CA ALA A 203 0.52 -13.37 5.12
C ALA A 203 -0.69 -12.53 4.71
N ARG A 204 -1.66 -13.22 4.09
CA ARG A 204 -3.09 -12.85 4.18
C ARG A 204 -3.61 -13.36 5.52
N VAL A 205 -4.25 -12.50 6.30
CA VAL A 205 -4.71 -12.86 7.64
C VAL A 205 -6.18 -12.54 7.79
N ASP A 206 -6.96 -13.58 8.10
CA ASP A 206 -8.36 -13.44 8.48
C ASP A 206 -8.48 -12.74 9.84
N PHE A 207 -9.55 -11.98 10.05
CA PHE A 207 -9.72 -11.14 11.23
C PHE A 207 -9.62 -11.93 12.54
N GLU A 208 -10.13 -13.16 12.55
CA GLU A 208 -10.14 -14.08 13.69
C GLU A 208 -8.72 -14.49 14.14
N LYS A 209 -7.76 -14.50 13.21
CA LYS A 209 -6.35 -14.88 13.47
C LYS A 209 -5.42 -13.66 13.54
N LEU A 210 -5.97 -12.45 13.38
CA LEU A 210 -5.15 -11.25 13.25
C LEU A 210 -4.35 -10.92 14.50
N ALA A 211 -4.96 -11.08 15.68
CA ALA A 211 -4.31 -10.92 16.98
C ALA A 211 -3.07 -11.84 17.11
N GLU A 212 -3.26 -13.14 16.93
CA GLU A 212 -2.19 -14.15 17.01
C GLU A 212 -1.06 -13.86 16.00
N ARG A 213 -1.43 -13.50 14.77
CA ARG A 213 -0.45 -13.19 13.72
C ARG A 213 0.31 -11.90 13.99
N MET A 214 -0.35 -10.89 14.55
CA MET A 214 0.30 -9.65 15.00
C MET A 214 1.35 -9.96 16.08
N GLU A 215 0.97 -10.67 17.14
CA GLU A 215 1.89 -11.03 18.23
C GLU A 215 3.09 -11.84 17.73
N SER A 216 2.83 -12.82 16.86
CA SER A 216 3.89 -13.64 16.21
C SER A 216 4.85 -12.78 15.37
N ALA A 217 4.31 -11.81 14.61
CA ALA A 217 5.12 -10.89 13.82
C ALA A 217 5.99 -9.97 14.71
N LEU A 218 5.42 -9.45 15.80
CA LEU A 218 6.16 -8.63 16.77
C LEU A 218 7.25 -9.41 17.52
N ALA A 219 7.04 -10.71 17.74
CA ALA A 219 8.04 -11.61 18.30
C ALA A 219 9.15 -12.01 17.29
N GLY A 220 9.16 -11.44 16.09
CA GLY A 220 10.17 -11.68 15.05
C GLY A 220 9.98 -12.97 14.25
N ARG A 221 8.84 -13.66 14.38
CA ARG A 221 8.60 -14.96 13.72
C ARG A 221 8.03 -14.86 12.30
N ALA A 222 7.69 -13.65 11.84
CA ALA A 222 7.05 -13.43 10.53
C ALA A 222 7.59 -12.20 9.79
N ARG A 223 8.93 -12.06 9.70
CA ARG A 223 9.56 -10.95 8.99
C ARG A 223 9.58 -11.22 7.47
N PRO A 224 9.09 -10.29 6.63
CA PRO A 224 9.17 -10.46 5.18
C PRO A 224 10.60 -10.41 4.68
N ARG A 225 10.90 -11.15 3.60
CA ARG A 225 12.26 -11.21 3.02
C ARG A 225 12.72 -9.88 2.43
N VAL A 226 11.79 -9.00 2.07
CA VAL A 226 12.12 -7.67 1.53
C VAL A 226 12.67 -6.69 2.55
N ALA A 227 12.61 -6.99 3.86
CA ALA A 227 12.98 -6.05 4.92
C ALA A 227 14.45 -5.60 4.87
N ASP A 228 15.32 -6.34 4.17
CA ASP A 228 16.74 -6.04 4.04
C ASP A 228 17.15 -5.73 2.57
N SER A 229 16.16 -5.46 1.69
CA SER A 229 16.39 -5.15 0.27
C SER A 229 16.58 -3.64 0.05
N SER A 230 17.51 -3.25 -0.84
CA SER A 230 17.62 -1.85 -1.28
C SER A 230 16.42 -1.44 -2.13
N PRO A 231 16.06 -0.14 -2.20
CA PRO A 231 14.99 0.34 -3.09
C PRO A 231 15.18 -0.09 -4.55
N ALA A 232 16.41 -0.13 -5.06
CA ALA A 232 16.71 -0.60 -6.41
C ALA A 232 16.42 -2.11 -6.57
N ALA A 233 16.77 -2.93 -5.58
CA ALA A 233 16.46 -4.37 -5.59
C ALA A 233 14.94 -4.61 -5.50
N LEU A 234 14.21 -3.79 -4.75
CA LEU A 234 12.74 -3.83 -4.70
C LEU A 234 12.14 -3.54 -6.07
N ILE A 235 12.53 -2.43 -6.71
CA ILE A 235 12.05 -2.06 -8.04
C ILE A 235 12.33 -3.18 -9.05
N ALA A 236 13.55 -3.74 -9.04
CA ALA A 236 13.91 -4.85 -9.93
C ALA A 236 13.02 -6.10 -9.74
N ARG A 237 12.61 -6.40 -8.51
CA ARG A 237 11.65 -7.48 -8.24
C ARG A 237 10.23 -7.13 -8.69
N TRP A 238 9.80 -5.89 -8.49
CA TRP A 238 8.45 -5.45 -8.85
C TRP A 238 8.22 -5.55 -10.35
N ILE A 239 9.19 -5.12 -11.16
CA ILE A 239 9.07 -5.12 -12.61
C ILE A 239 8.99 -6.54 -13.20
N SER A 240 9.63 -7.53 -12.58
CA SER A 240 9.72 -8.90 -13.11
C SER A 240 8.48 -9.75 -12.86
N VAL A 241 7.43 -9.24 -12.20
CA VAL A 241 6.23 -10.03 -11.91
C VAL A 241 5.46 -10.29 -13.20
N SER A 242 5.32 -11.56 -13.57
CA SER A 242 4.50 -12.04 -14.69
C SER A 242 3.07 -12.36 -14.23
N ALA A 243 2.13 -12.44 -15.17
CA ALA A 243 0.77 -12.83 -14.83
C ALA A 243 0.73 -14.24 -14.20
N PRO A 244 -0.08 -14.49 -13.16
CA PRO A 244 -0.20 -15.82 -12.58
C PRO A 244 -0.67 -16.82 -13.65
N SER A 245 0.02 -17.95 -13.74
CA SER A 245 -0.37 -19.07 -14.61
C SER A 245 -1.78 -19.54 -14.22
N LYS A 246 -2.68 -19.58 -15.22
CA LYS A 246 -4.08 -19.99 -15.08
C LYS A 246 -4.24 -21.40 -14.52
#